data_AF-A0A954R5E3-F1
#
_entry.id   AF-A0A954R5E3-F1
#
_cell.length_a   1.000
_cell.length_b   1.000
_cell.length_c   1.000
_cell.angle_alpha   90.00
_cell.angle_beta   90.00
_cell.angle_gamma   90.00
#
_symmetry.space_group_name_H-M   'P 1'
#
loop_
_entity.id
_entity.type
_entity.pdbx_description
1 polymer ?
#
loop_
_entity_poly.entity_id
_entity_poly.type
_entity_poly.pdbx_seq_one_letter_code
_entity_poly.pdbx_strand_id
1 'polypeptide(L)'
;MAKRNGQASTASGRRTFTEEFKQEAVQMILDGHSVASVAKNLGVGNTNLLYRWKAEILARSGPAAKALDSQVLELREELHRTRRERDILKKALSIFSQQE
;
A
#
# COMPACT_ATOMS: atom_id res chain seq x y z
N MET A 1 -4.23 16.26 -21.27
CA MET A 1 -4.23 16.58 -19.82
C MET A 1 -5.55 16.08 -19.25
N ALA A 2 -5.52 14.96 -18.50
CA ALA A 2 -6.71 14.22 -18.09
C ALA A 2 -7.43 14.90 -16.91
N LYS A 3 -8.76 14.94 -17.00
CA LYS A 3 -9.69 15.61 -16.07
C LYS A 3 -9.55 15.05 -14.64
N ARG A 4 -8.99 15.84 -13.73
CA ARG A 4 -9.07 15.66 -12.28
C ARG A 4 -10.45 16.13 -11.81
N ASN A 5 -11.42 15.24 -11.57
CA ASN A 5 -12.60 15.64 -10.79
C ASN A 5 -13.31 14.45 -10.12
N GLY A 6 -12.78 13.97 -9.00
CA GLY A 6 -13.53 13.22 -8.00
C GLY A 6 -14.10 14.22 -6.99
N GLN A 7 -15.39 14.54 -7.11
CA GLN A 7 -16.03 15.61 -6.34
C GLN A 7 -16.02 15.31 -4.84
N ALA A 8 -15.29 16.13 -4.07
CA ALA A 8 -15.48 16.22 -2.63
C ALA A 8 -16.49 17.35 -2.34
N SER A 9 -17.69 17.01 -1.88
CA SER A 9 -18.69 18.02 -1.50
C SER A 9 -18.52 18.42 -0.04
N THR A 10 -18.52 19.72 0.23
CA THR A 10 -18.40 20.29 1.59
C THR A 10 -19.72 20.93 1.99
N ALA A 11 -20.63 20.14 2.56
CA ALA A 11 -21.89 20.67 3.11
C ALA A 11 -21.82 20.98 4.62
N SER A 12 -20.77 20.55 5.33
CA SER A 12 -20.51 20.95 6.72
C SER A 12 -19.13 20.43 7.15
N GLY A 13 -18.07 21.24 6.99
CA GLY A 13 -16.71 21.06 7.54
C GLY A 13 -15.91 19.79 7.19
N ARG A 14 -16.54 18.73 6.68
CA ARG A 14 -15.97 17.40 6.46
C ARG A 14 -16.06 17.06 4.98
N ARG A 15 -14.91 16.85 4.34
CA ARG A 15 -14.84 16.36 2.96
C ARG A 15 -15.48 14.98 2.90
N THR A 16 -16.55 14.86 2.13
CA THR A 16 -17.12 13.57 1.72
C THR A 16 -16.45 13.14 0.42
N PHE A 17 -16.29 11.84 0.21
CA PHE A 17 -15.73 11.27 -1.01
C PHE A 17 -16.72 10.22 -1.53
N THR A 18 -16.94 10.20 -2.85
CA THR A 18 -17.81 9.20 -3.47
C THR A 18 -17.23 7.80 -3.32
N GLU A 19 -18.08 6.78 -3.41
CA GLU A 19 -17.62 5.41 -3.17
C GLU A 19 -16.67 4.95 -4.29
N GLU A 20 -16.90 5.39 -5.53
CA GLU A 20 -16.04 5.13 -6.68
C GLU A 20 -14.65 5.71 -6.46
N PHE A 21 -14.56 6.92 -5.91
CA PHE A 21 -13.28 7.54 -5.58
C PHE A 21 -12.50 6.76 -4.52
N LYS A 22 -13.20 6.25 -3.51
CA LYS A 22 -12.56 5.41 -2.47
C LYS A 22 -12.07 4.09 -3.05
N GLN A 23 -12.86 3.47 -3.94
CA GLN A 23 -12.49 2.22 -4.62
C GLN A 23 -11.26 2.42 -5.49
N GLU A 24 -11.22 3.47 -6.31
CA GLU A 24 -10.05 3.81 -7.14
C GLU A 24 -8.80 4.04 -6.28
N ALA A 25 -8.93 4.80 -5.19
CA ALA A 25 -7.83 5.06 -4.27
C ALA A 25 -7.29 3.77 -3.62
N VAL A 26 -8.17 2.85 -3.23
CA VAL A 26 -7.77 1.56 -2.65
C VAL A 26 -7.18 0.63 -3.70
N GLN A 27 -7.72 0.62 -4.93
CA GLN A 27 -7.16 -0.16 -6.03
C GLN A 27 -5.72 0.24 -6.33
N MET A 28 -5.43 1.55 -6.40
CA MET A 28 -4.05 2.04 -6.56
C MET A 28 -3.11 1.54 -5.46
N ILE A 29 -3.59 1.44 -4.22
CA ILE A 29 -2.79 0.92 -3.10
C ILE A 29 -2.55 -0.60 -3.27
N LEU A 30 -3.56 -1.35 -3.71
CA LEU A 30 -3.45 -2.78 -3.98
C LEU A 30 -2.51 -3.07 -5.16
N ASP A 31 -2.49 -2.19 -6.16
CA ASP A 31 -1.59 -2.25 -7.32
C ASP A 31 -0.12 -1.92 -6.96
N GLY A 32 0.15 -1.57 -5.69
CA GLY A 32 1.50 -1.41 -5.15
C GLY A 32 1.99 0.03 -5.02
N HIS A 33 1.14 1.03 -5.29
CA HIS A 33 1.50 2.41 -5.00
C HIS A 33 1.55 2.68 -3.49
N SER A 34 2.55 3.45 -3.05
CA SER A 34 2.63 3.84 -1.63
C SER A 34 1.46 4.75 -1.26
N VAL A 35 0.92 4.58 -0.05
CA VAL A 35 -0.22 5.39 0.43
C VAL A 35 0.07 6.89 0.39
N ALA A 36 1.33 7.29 0.64
CA ALA A 36 1.77 8.67 0.51
C ALA A 36 1.72 9.18 -0.95
N SER A 37 2.11 8.36 -1.92
CA SER A 37 2.02 8.69 -3.35
C SER A 37 0.55 8.83 -3.78
N VAL A 38 -0.30 7.88 -3.37
CA VAL A 38 -1.74 7.92 -3.67
C VAL A 38 -2.40 9.17 -3.07
N ALA A 39 -2.10 9.49 -1.80
CA ALA A 39 -2.57 10.71 -1.14
C ALA A 39 -2.19 11.98 -1.90
N LYS A 40 -0.93 12.09 -2.33
CA LYS A 40 -0.43 13.23 -3.11
C LYS A 40 -1.09 13.33 -4.49
N ASN A 41 -1.23 12.19 -5.19
CA ASN A 41 -1.79 12.15 -6.53
C ASN A 41 -3.27 12.52 -6.56
N LEU A 42 -4.04 12.00 -5.58
CA LEU A 42 -5.48 12.20 -5.46
C LEU A 42 -5.87 13.46 -4.66
N GLY A 43 -4.90 14.20 -4.11
CA GLY A 43 -5.15 15.39 -3.30
C GLY A 43 -5.80 15.10 -1.94
N VAL A 44 -5.65 13.87 -1.43
CA VAL A 44 -6.15 13.46 -0.12
C VAL A 44 -5.11 13.85 0.94
N GLY A 45 -5.40 14.90 1.71
CA GLY A 45 -4.45 15.44 2.68
C GLY A 45 -4.14 14.54 3.89
N ASN A 46 -4.90 13.47 4.11
CA ASN A 46 -4.71 12.57 5.24
C ASN A 46 -4.55 11.11 4.77
N THR A 47 -3.34 10.55 4.92
CA THR A 47 -3.02 9.16 4.58
C THR A 47 -3.76 8.15 5.46
N ASN A 48 -4.08 8.46 6.72
CA ASN A 48 -4.88 7.58 7.59
C ASN A 48 -6.28 7.32 7.04
N LEU A 49 -6.83 8.26 6.26
CA LEU A 49 -8.12 8.07 5.62
C LEU A 49 -8.08 6.95 4.56
N LEU A 50 -6.99 6.87 3.80
CA LEU A 50 -6.77 5.83 2.79
C LEU A 50 -6.61 4.44 3.41
N TYR A 51 -5.87 4.33 4.52
CA TYR A 51 -5.76 3.08 5.28
C TYR A 51 -7.14 2.61 5.79
N ARG A 52 -7.96 3.55 6.27
CA ARG A 52 -9.31 3.23 6.72
C ARG A 52 -10.20 2.74 5.58
N TRP A 53 -10.16 3.38 4.41
CA TRP A 53 -10.91 2.90 3.25
C TRP A 53 -10.45 1.52 2.78
N LYS A 54 -9.14 1.24 2.79
CA LYS A 54 -8.61 -0.09 2.49
C LYS A 54 -9.22 -1.12 3.45
N ALA A 55 -9.21 -0.84 4.75
CA ALA A 55 -9.76 -1.73 5.77
C ALA A 55 -11.28 -1.93 5.61
N GLU A 56 -12.05 -0.86 5.37
CA GLU A 56 -13.50 -0.92 5.14
C GLU A 56 -13.85 -1.73 3.89
N ILE A 57 -13.11 -1.56 2.78
CA ILE A 57 -13.32 -2.32 1.55
C ILE A 57 -12.96 -3.79 1.73
N LEU A 58 -11.79 -4.11 2.29
CA LEU A 58 -11.40 -5.49 2.56
C LEU A 58 -12.33 -6.18 3.55
N ALA A 59 -12.93 -5.43 4.50
CA ALA A 59 -13.94 -5.97 5.40
C ALA A 59 -15.22 -6.38 4.69
N ARG A 60 -15.61 -5.67 3.63
CA ARG A 60 -16.78 -5.98 2.79
C ARG A 60 -16.50 -7.11 1.80
N SER A 61 -15.25 -7.29 1.38
CA SER A 61 -14.83 -8.38 0.47
C SER A 61 -14.82 -9.78 1.10
N GLY A 62 -15.21 -9.91 2.38
CA GLY A 62 -15.37 -11.19 3.06
C GLY A 62 -14.08 -11.79 3.64
N PRO A 63 -14.18 -12.94 4.34
CA PRO A 63 -13.06 -13.53 5.08
C PRO A 63 -11.86 -13.93 4.20
N ALA A 64 -12.13 -14.39 2.97
CA ALA A 64 -11.09 -14.83 2.04
C ALA A 64 -10.16 -13.70 1.61
N ALA A 65 -10.69 -12.50 1.35
CA ALA A 65 -9.89 -11.34 0.96
C ALA A 65 -8.97 -10.86 2.10
N LYS A 66 -9.46 -10.91 3.36
CA LYS A 66 -8.64 -10.59 4.53
C LYS A 66 -7.50 -11.60 4.72
N ALA A 67 -7.81 -12.89 4.61
CA ALA A 67 -6.81 -13.96 4.75
C ALA A 67 -5.73 -13.87 3.66
N LEU A 68 -6.07 -13.39 2.47
CA LEU A 68 -5.10 -13.18 1.40
C LEU A 68 -4.17 -11.99 1.69
N ASP A 69 -4.69 -10.86 2.17
CA ASP A 69 -3.87 -9.68 2.53
C ASP A 69 -2.88 -10.02 3.67
N SER A 70 -3.29 -10.82 4.65
CA SER A 70 -2.39 -11.28 5.71
C SER A 70 -1.29 -12.21 5.19
N GLN A 71 -1.63 -13.17 4.31
CA GLN A 71 -0.63 -14.05 3.69
C GLN A 71 0.36 -13.27 2.82
N VAL A 72 -0.11 -12.26 2.08
CA VAL A 72 0.77 -11.39 1.29
C VAL A 72 1.73 -10.62 2.18
N LEU A 73 1.28 -10.16 3.35
CA LEU A 73 2.15 -9.48 4.31
C LEU A 73 3.24 -10.42 4.84
N GLU A 74 2.86 -11.61 5.27
CA GLU A 74 3.78 -12.65 5.79
C GLU A 74 4.83 -13.03 4.73
N LEU A 75 4.40 -13.29 3.49
CA LEU A 75 5.31 -13.60 2.39
C LEU A 75 6.28 -12.45 2.08
N ARG A 76 5.86 -11.19 2.23
CA ARG A 76 6.75 -10.03 2.05
C ARG A 76 7.80 -9.95 3.14
N GLU A 77 7.45 -10.25 4.38
CA GLU A 77 8.40 -10.30 5.49
C GLU A 77 9.42 -11.43 5.31
N GLU A 78 8.96 -12.62 4.92
CA GLU A 78 9.83 -13.76 4.64
C GLU A 78 10.80 -13.45 3.49
N LEU A 79 10.30 -12.90 2.38
CA LEU A 79 11.15 -12.46 1.26
C LEU A 79 12.21 -11.44 1.71
N HIS A 80 11.84 -10.49 2.56
CA HIS A 80 12.78 -9.52 3.09
C HIS A 80 13.86 -10.17 3.97
N ARG A 81 13.47 -11.13 4.82
CA ARG A 81 14.40 -11.91 5.64
C ARG A 81 15.37 -12.72 4.78
N THR A 82 14.89 -13.50 3.82
CA THR A 82 15.75 -14.31 2.94
C THR A 82 16.71 -13.43 2.12
N ARG A 83 16.26 -12.26 1.65
CA ARG A 83 17.13 -11.30 0.96
C ARG A 83 18.25 -10.80 1.88
N ARG A 84 17.95 -10.48 3.13
CA ARG A 84 18.95 -10.06 4.12
C ARG A 84 19.97 -11.17 4.38
N GLU A 85 19.52 -12.40 4.58
CA GLU A 85 20.39 -13.56 4.80
C GLU A 85 21.33 -13.77 3.61
N ARG A 86 20.80 -13.75 2.38
CA ARG A 86 21.60 -13.81 1.15
C ARG A 86 22.63 -12.68 1.07
N ASP A 87 22.25 -11.45 1.42
CA ASP A 87 23.15 -10.30 1.33
C ASP A 87 24.27 -10.36 2.38
N ILE A 88 23.99 -10.92 3.57
CA ILE A 88 25.01 -11.23 4.57
C ILE A 88 26.00 -12.27 4.03
N LEU A 89 25.50 -13.36 3.45
CA LEU A 89 26.36 -14.41 2.88
C LEU A 89 27.23 -13.87 1.73
N LYS A 90 26.67 -13.03 0.86
CA LYS A 90 27.44 -12.35 -0.21
C LYS A 90 28.56 -11.48 0.35
N LYS A 91 28.30 -10.72 1.41
CA LYS A 91 29.32 -9.89 2.08
C LYS A 91 30.42 -10.76 2.68
N ALA A 92 30.06 -11.86 3.35
CA ALA A 92 31.03 -12.80 3.91
C ALA A 92 31.92 -13.40 2.81
N LEU A 93 31.34 -13.92 1.73
CA LEU A 93 32.08 -14.46 0.58
C LEU A 93 33.02 -13.41 -0.03
N SER A 94 32.57 -12.17 -0.18
CA SER A 94 33.41 -11.08 -0.69
C SER A 94 34.64 -10.83 0.19
N ILE A 95 34.50 -10.92 1.51
CA ILE A 95 35.62 -10.77 2.45
C ILE A 95 36.59 -11.93 2.30
N PHE A 96 36.09 -13.18 2.25
CA PHE A 96 36.94 -14.35 2.07
C PHE A 96 37.70 -14.32 0.74
N SER A 97 37.07 -13.89 -0.36
CA SER A 97 37.72 -13.79 -1.67
C SER A 97 38.77 -12.68 -1.80
N GLN A 98 38.85 -11.73 -0.86
CA GLN A 98 39.83 -10.64 -0.84
C GLN A 98 41.03 -10.93 0.07
N GLN A 99 40.99 -12.03 0.83
CA GLN A 99 42.03 -12.42 1.79
C GLN A 99 42.96 -13.52 1.25
N GLU A 100 42.75 -13.97 0.00
CA GLU A 100 43.68 -14.80 -0.81
C GLU A 100 44.28 -13.97 -1.95
#